data_AF-A0A8J8SVA1-F1
#
_entry.id   AF-A0A8J8SVA1-F1
#
_cell.length_a   1.000
_cell.length_b   1.000
_cell.length_c   1.000
_cell.angle_alpha   90.00
_cell.angle_beta   90.00
_cell.angle_gamma   90.00
#
_symmetry.space_group_name_H-M   'P 1'
#
loop_
_entity.id
_entity.type
_entity.pdbx_description
1 polymer ?
#
loop_
_entity_poly.entity_id
_entity_poly.type
_entity_poly.pdbx_seq_one_letter_code
_entity_poly.pdbx_strand_id
1 'polypeptide(L)'
;MSHQSEAVKSVTTTQAGDLAGVSSETNFILLDLREEEDYAKWHIKEAINFPAPNISRDKTFAQLLRFKNKPNKLIVVYLSDERQGTQYAKVLFEKGFDNIYLLTGGLEKFLETSYELVEGEDVPSKPKPPAIPLAPRKSSANQQSYIMRATSATSKMMSSSSRSQSSSFFKK
;
A
#
# COMPACT_ATOMS: atom_id res chain seq x y z
N MET A 1 30.51 33.74 9.21
CA MET A 1 29.15 34.32 9.30
C MET A 1 28.20 33.17 9.56
N SER A 2 27.86 32.94 10.83
CA SER A 2 26.98 31.86 11.27
C SER A 2 25.53 32.21 10.96
N HIS A 3 24.82 31.31 10.29
CA HIS A 3 23.38 31.42 10.14
C HIS A 3 22.71 30.97 11.45
N GLN A 4 21.95 31.89 12.06
CA GLN A 4 21.04 31.62 13.16
C GLN A 4 19.86 30.79 12.64
N SER A 5 19.56 29.71 13.37
CA SER A 5 18.36 28.91 13.24
C SER A 5 17.35 29.36 14.31
N GLU A 6 16.22 29.91 13.91
CA GLU A 6 15.02 30.01 14.75
C GLU A 6 13.80 29.58 13.93
N ALA A 7 13.07 28.58 14.43
CA ALA A 7 11.60 28.61 14.41
C ALA A 7 11.03 27.59 15.42
N VAL A 8 10.76 28.10 16.62
CA VAL A 8 9.54 27.94 17.43
C VAL A 8 9.02 26.52 17.74
N LYS A 9 9.08 26.19 19.04
CA LYS A 9 8.35 25.11 19.72
C LYS A 9 6.84 25.26 19.53
N SER A 10 6.15 24.25 18.98
CA SER A 10 4.69 24.22 18.95
C SER A 10 4.14 23.93 20.36
N VAL A 11 3.68 24.98 21.03
CA VAL A 11 2.79 24.88 22.19
C VAL A 11 1.37 24.76 21.63
N THR A 12 0.77 23.58 21.72
CA THR A 12 -0.65 23.38 21.38
C THR A 12 -1.46 23.50 22.66
N THR A 13 -2.06 24.67 22.89
CA THR A 13 -3.12 24.84 23.88
C THR A 13 -4.38 24.18 23.32
N THR A 14 -4.68 22.96 23.77
CA THR A 14 -5.86 22.20 23.32
C THR A 14 -7.04 22.48 24.25
N GLN A 15 -8.13 23.03 23.70
CA GLN A 15 -9.39 23.20 24.42
C GLN A 15 -10.12 21.85 24.50
N ALA A 16 -10.88 21.60 25.57
CA ALA A 16 -11.43 20.29 25.96
C ALA A 16 -12.37 19.57 24.96
N GLY A 17 -12.51 20.05 23.71
CA GLY A 17 -13.30 19.44 22.64
C GLY A 17 -12.49 18.83 21.49
N ASP A 18 -11.17 18.95 21.50
CA ASP A 18 -10.31 18.39 20.46
C ASP A 18 -9.91 16.96 20.86
N LEU A 19 -10.63 15.96 20.35
CA LEU A 19 -10.10 14.59 20.35
C LEU A 19 -8.72 14.67 19.68
N ALA A 20 -7.70 14.20 20.41
CA ALA A 20 -6.27 14.23 20.13
C ALA A 20 -5.89 14.73 18.72
N GLY A 21 -5.34 15.95 18.64
CA GLY A 21 -4.59 16.41 17.45
C GLY A 21 -5.39 17.08 16.33
N VAL A 22 -6.72 17.14 16.40
CA VAL A 22 -7.54 17.75 15.33
C VAL A 22 -7.84 19.23 15.63
N SER A 23 -7.01 20.13 15.07
CA SER A 23 -7.19 21.58 15.07
C SER A 23 -7.92 22.07 13.81
N SER A 24 -8.27 23.37 13.75
CA SER A 24 -8.79 24.01 12.52
C SER A 24 -7.87 23.82 11.32
N GLU A 25 -6.56 23.76 11.57
CA GLU A 25 -5.50 23.59 10.57
C GLU A 25 -5.32 22.15 10.09
N THR A 26 -5.95 21.17 10.76
CA THR A 26 -5.79 19.74 10.42
C THR A 26 -6.50 19.43 9.10
N ASN A 27 -5.74 19.08 8.06
CA ASN A 27 -6.28 18.90 6.70
C ASN A 27 -6.73 17.48 6.39
N PHE A 28 -6.42 16.51 7.24
CA PHE A 28 -6.93 15.15 7.11
C PHE A 28 -7.23 14.53 8.46
N ILE A 29 -8.18 13.60 8.49
CA ILE A 29 -8.32 12.66 9.60
C ILE A 29 -8.02 11.25 9.09
N LEU A 30 -7.45 10.45 9.96
CA LEU A 30 -7.15 9.05 9.70
C LEU A 30 -8.05 8.18 10.57
N LEU A 31 -8.83 7.31 9.96
CA LEU A 31 -9.77 6.43 10.63
C LEU A 31 -9.29 4.99 10.57
N ASP A 32 -9.08 4.40 11.73
CA ASP A 32 -8.87 2.96 11.87
C ASP A 32 -10.22 2.26 11.99
N LEU A 33 -10.60 1.45 11.00
CA LEU A 33 -11.88 0.75 11.03
C LEU A 33 -11.82 -0.64 11.68
N ARG A 34 -10.68 -1.01 12.29
CA ARG A 34 -10.54 -2.24 13.07
C ARG A 34 -11.32 -2.14 14.40
N GLU A 35 -11.48 -3.30 15.04
CA GLU A 35 -12.05 -3.37 16.39
C GLU A 35 -11.15 -2.65 17.40
N GLU A 36 -11.75 -2.24 18.52
CA GLU A 36 -11.08 -1.46 19.56
C GLU A 36 -9.85 -2.20 20.12
N GLU A 37 -9.94 -3.53 20.24
CA GLU A 37 -8.89 -4.40 20.72
C GLU A 37 -7.66 -4.41 19.80
N ASP A 38 -7.86 -4.39 18.49
CA ASP A 38 -6.76 -4.40 17.52
C ASP A 38 -6.11 -3.03 17.38
N TYR A 39 -6.89 -1.96 17.48
CA TYR A 39 -6.39 -0.60 17.57
C TYR A 39 -5.56 -0.39 18.84
N ALA A 40 -6.03 -0.90 19.99
CA ALA A 40 -5.34 -0.76 21.27
C ALA A 40 -3.96 -1.44 21.29
N LYS A 41 -3.81 -2.59 20.62
CA LYS A 41 -2.50 -3.26 20.48
C LYS A 41 -1.50 -2.36 19.78
N TRP A 42 -1.88 -1.83 18.62
CA TRP A 42 -1.09 -0.86 17.86
C TRP A 42 -1.91 -0.24 16.74
N HIS A 43 -1.57 0.98 16.36
CA HIS A 43 -2.24 1.74 15.30
C HIS A 43 -1.30 2.80 14.73
N ILE A 44 -1.70 3.42 13.61
CA ILE A 44 -0.99 4.57 13.05
C ILE A 44 -1.20 5.76 14.00
N LYS A 45 -0.13 6.50 14.31
CA LYS A 45 -0.16 7.68 15.16
C LYS A 45 -1.25 8.66 14.71
N GLU A 46 -1.95 9.23 15.69
CA GLU A 46 -3.05 10.20 15.49
C GLU A 46 -4.29 9.62 14.76
N ALA A 47 -4.33 8.30 14.50
CA ALA A 47 -5.52 7.66 13.96
C ALA A 47 -6.65 7.65 15.01
N ILE A 48 -7.87 7.87 14.56
CA ILE A 48 -9.08 7.76 15.38
C ILE A 48 -9.69 6.38 15.13
N ASN A 49 -9.89 5.61 16.21
CA ASN A 49 -10.61 4.35 16.08
C ASN A 49 -12.09 4.60 15.76
N PHE A 50 -12.56 4.03 14.65
CA PHE A 50 -13.94 4.09 14.20
C PHE A 50 -14.33 2.73 13.58
N PRO A 51 -14.62 1.71 14.41
CA PRO A 51 -14.82 0.34 13.95
C PRO A 51 -15.85 0.24 12.83
N ALA A 52 -15.56 -0.58 11.82
CA ALA A 52 -16.37 -0.69 10.61
C ALA A 52 -17.88 -0.95 10.85
N PRO A 53 -18.32 -1.72 11.87
CA PRO A 53 -19.74 -1.86 12.20
C PRO A 53 -20.46 -0.53 12.50
N ASN A 54 -19.74 0.49 12.96
CA ASN A 54 -20.30 1.83 13.19
C ASN A 54 -20.70 2.52 11.88
N ILE A 55 -19.99 2.25 10.78
CA ILE A 55 -20.37 2.72 9.44
C ILE A 55 -21.74 2.15 9.09
N SER A 56 -21.91 0.83 9.19
CA SER A 56 -23.18 0.16 8.85
C SER A 56 -24.36 0.64 9.69
N ARG A 57 -24.12 1.03 10.95
CA ARG A 57 -25.14 1.55 11.89
C ARG A 57 -25.41 3.05 11.78
N ASP A 58 -24.89 3.72 10.74
CA ASP A 58 -25.04 5.16 10.54
C ASP A 58 -24.54 6.02 11.72
N LYS A 59 -23.62 5.48 12.51
CA LYS A 59 -22.99 6.28 13.56
C LYS A 59 -22.07 7.30 12.92
N THR A 60 -22.06 8.50 13.48
CA THR A 60 -21.13 9.56 13.11
C THR A 60 -20.66 10.25 14.38
N PHE A 61 -19.56 10.99 14.28
CA PHE A 61 -19.05 11.83 15.36
C PHE A 61 -18.75 13.22 14.82
N ALA A 62 -18.69 14.21 15.72
CA ALA A 62 -18.62 15.62 15.34
C ALA A 62 -17.46 15.93 14.38
N GLN A 63 -16.27 15.36 14.59
CA GLN A 63 -15.11 15.61 13.73
C GLN A 63 -15.28 15.00 12.33
N LEU A 64 -15.81 13.78 12.21
CA LEU A 64 -16.11 13.18 10.90
C LEU A 64 -17.06 14.07 10.07
N LEU A 65 -18.09 14.62 10.71
CA LEU A 65 -19.03 15.55 10.06
C LEU A 65 -18.38 16.91 9.72
N ARG A 66 -17.42 17.38 10.52
CA ARG A 66 -16.64 18.58 10.21
C ARG A 66 -15.76 18.41 8.97
N PHE A 67 -15.34 17.18 8.65
CA PHE A 67 -14.52 16.89 7.47
C PHE A 67 -15.36 16.57 6.23
N LYS A 68 -16.60 16.09 6.39
CA LYS A 68 -17.48 15.67 5.29
C LYS A 68 -17.59 16.73 4.19
N ASN A 69 -17.09 16.37 3.00
CA ASN A 69 -17.13 17.16 1.76
C ASN A 69 -16.64 18.60 1.91
N LYS A 70 -15.75 18.87 2.87
CA LYS A 70 -15.15 20.19 3.04
C LYS A 70 -13.97 20.37 2.08
N PRO A 71 -13.79 21.57 1.51
CA PRO A 71 -12.62 21.87 0.70
C PRO A 71 -11.36 21.71 1.55
N ASN A 72 -10.30 21.15 0.95
CA ASN A 72 -9.00 20.92 1.59
C ASN A 72 -9.03 20.02 2.84
N LYS A 73 -10.10 19.23 3.03
CA LYS A 73 -10.20 18.24 4.09
C LYS A 73 -10.27 16.84 3.49
N LEU A 74 -9.53 15.89 4.05
CA LEU A 74 -9.50 14.50 3.60
C LEU A 74 -9.93 13.56 4.73
N ILE A 75 -10.68 12.52 4.40
CA ILE A 75 -11.00 11.43 5.32
C ILE A 75 -10.26 10.20 4.79
N VAL A 76 -9.22 9.76 5.48
CA VAL A 76 -8.46 8.57 5.09
C VAL A 76 -8.89 7.42 6.00
N VAL A 77 -9.27 6.27 5.42
CA VAL A 77 -9.64 5.06 6.14
C VAL A 77 -8.62 3.96 5.91
N TYR A 78 -8.42 3.11 6.91
CA TYR A 78 -7.63 1.88 6.78
C TYR A 78 -8.18 0.74 7.63
N LEU A 79 -7.77 -0.47 7.27
CA LEU A 79 -8.08 -1.75 7.92
C LEU A 79 -6.89 -2.70 7.78
N SER A 80 -6.93 -3.83 8.48
CA SER A 80 -5.99 -4.94 8.27
C SER A 80 -6.11 -5.50 6.85
N ASP A 81 -7.34 -5.78 6.39
CA ASP A 81 -7.63 -6.27 5.03
C ASP A 81 -8.11 -5.12 4.13
N GLU A 82 -7.29 -4.75 3.14
CA GLU A 82 -7.60 -3.72 2.15
C GLU A 82 -8.86 -4.03 1.33
N ARG A 83 -9.18 -5.31 1.09
CA ARG A 83 -10.38 -5.71 0.35
C ARG A 83 -11.64 -5.35 1.12
N GLN A 84 -11.65 -5.58 2.43
CA GLN A 84 -12.73 -5.13 3.32
C GLN A 84 -12.77 -3.60 3.37
N GLY A 85 -11.61 -2.95 3.44
CA GLY A 85 -11.53 -1.49 3.40
C GLY A 85 -12.18 -0.86 2.17
N THR A 86 -12.03 -1.48 1.00
CA THR A 86 -12.69 -1.02 -0.23
C THR A 86 -14.22 -1.07 -0.12
N GLN A 87 -14.76 -2.13 0.51
CA GLN A 87 -16.21 -2.25 0.71
C GLN A 87 -16.74 -1.16 1.66
N TYR A 88 -16.06 -0.92 2.77
CA TYR A 88 -16.47 0.12 3.73
C TYR A 88 -16.31 1.54 3.19
N ALA A 89 -15.23 1.80 2.43
CA ALA A 89 -15.06 3.08 1.73
C ALA A 89 -16.21 3.35 0.75
N LYS A 90 -16.64 2.32 0.01
CA LYS A 90 -17.82 2.41 -0.87
C LYS A 90 -19.10 2.73 -0.10
N VAL A 91 -19.34 2.07 1.03
CA VAL A 91 -20.51 2.36 1.88
C VAL A 91 -20.48 3.79 2.40
N LEU A 92 -19.32 4.31 2.82
CA LEU A 92 -19.19 5.71 3.23
C LEU A 92 -19.42 6.68 2.07
N PHE A 93 -18.94 6.37 0.87
CA PHE A 93 -19.24 7.14 -0.32
C PHE A 93 -20.74 7.17 -0.63
N GLU A 94 -21.42 6.02 -0.56
CA GLU A 94 -22.88 5.93 -0.73
C GLU A 94 -23.66 6.74 0.34
N LYS A 95 -23.05 6.94 1.52
CA LYS A 95 -23.57 7.82 2.60
C LYS A 95 -23.21 9.31 2.39
N GLY A 96 -22.63 9.64 1.25
CA GLY A 96 -22.33 11.00 0.79
C GLY A 96 -21.02 11.57 1.31
N PHE A 97 -20.05 10.73 1.68
CA PHE A 97 -18.68 11.16 1.96
C PHE A 97 -17.84 11.06 0.69
N ASP A 98 -17.73 12.15 -0.06
CA ASP A 98 -17.05 12.20 -1.37
C ASP A 98 -15.54 12.39 -1.22
N ASN A 99 -15.08 12.99 -0.13
CA ASN A 99 -13.67 13.24 0.17
C ASN A 99 -13.02 12.10 0.96
N ILE A 100 -13.41 10.85 0.68
CA ILE A 100 -12.91 9.67 1.34
C ILE A 100 -11.84 8.93 0.52
N TYR A 101 -10.80 8.46 1.19
CA TYR A 101 -9.65 7.79 0.60
C TYR A 101 -9.31 6.53 1.40
N LEU A 102 -8.97 5.45 0.69
CA LEU A 102 -8.50 4.21 1.31
C LEU A 102 -6.97 4.18 1.33
N LEU A 103 -6.38 3.81 2.46
CA LEU A 103 -4.94 3.54 2.55
C LEU A 103 -4.58 2.28 1.74
N THR A 104 -3.93 2.49 0.60
CA THR A 104 -3.57 1.40 -0.33
C THR A 104 -2.38 0.58 0.17
N GLY A 105 -2.44 -0.75 -0.02
CA GLY A 105 -1.48 -1.70 0.54
C GLY A 105 -1.71 -2.06 2.00
N GLY A 106 -2.74 -1.49 2.63
CA GLY A 106 -3.16 -1.81 3.99
C GLY A 106 -2.12 -1.46 5.06
N LEU A 107 -2.39 -1.95 6.26
CA LEU A 107 -1.60 -1.65 7.45
C LEU A 107 -0.22 -2.34 7.43
N GLU A 108 -0.11 -3.52 6.80
CA GLU A 108 1.15 -4.26 6.66
C GLU A 108 2.19 -3.47 5.85
N LYS A 109 1.80 -2.97 4.67
CA LYS A 109 2.69 -2.16 3.84
C LYS A 109 3.05 -0.84 4.51
N PHE A 110 2.12 -0.23 5.24
CA PHE A 110 2.40 0.98 6.01
C PHE A 110 3.45 0.72 7.09
N LEU A 111 3.37 -0.43 7.79
CA LEU A 111 4.35 -0.83 8.80
C LEU A 111 5.75 -1.02 8.20
N GLU A 112 5.85 -1.56 6.98
CA GLU A 112 7.12 -1.70 6.25
C GLU A 112 7.76 -0.36 5.89
N THR A 113 6.98 0.59 5.39
CA THR A 113 7.51 1.86 4.86
C THR A 113 7.65 2.95 5.92
N SER A 114 6.82 2.90 6.95
CA SER A 114 6.56 4.03 7.85
C SER A 114 6.39 3.58 9.31
N TYR A 115 7.20 2.60 9.72
CA TYR A 115 7.21 2.03 11.08
C TYR A 115 7.25 3.08 12.21
N GLU A 116 7.95 4.19 12.02
CA GLU A 116 8.10 5.26 13.03
C GLU A 116 6.80 6.03 13.31
N LEU A 117 5.81 5.89 12.41
CA LEU A 117 4.48 6.49 12.52
C LEU A 117 3.45 5.50 13.08
N VAL A 118 3.88 4.39 13.64
CA VAL A 118 3.03 3.42 14.34
C VAL A 118 3.31 3.51 15.84
N GLU A 119 2.27 3.39 16.65
CA GLU A 119 2.34 3.36 18.12
C GLU A 119 1.46 2.27 18.71
N GLY A 120 1.69 1.90 19.97
CA GLY A 120 1.00 0.80 20.64
C GLY A 120 1.90 0.01 21.58
N GLU A 121 1.29 -0.89 22.36
CA GLU A 121 2.00 -1.79 23.26
C GLU A 121 2.60 -3.00 22.52
N ASP A 122 1.90 -3.48 21.48
CA ASP A 122 2.20 -4.70 20.73
C ASP A 122 2.44 -4.40 19.24
N VAL A 123 3.30 -3.42 18.94
CA VAL A 123 3.70 -3.12 17.56
C VAL A 123 4.51 -4.29 17.00
N PRO A 124 4.11 -4.91 15.86
CA PRO A 124 4.87 -6.02 15.28
C PRO A 124 6.29 -5.56 14.94
N SER A 125 7.30 -6.40 15.18
CA SER A 125 8.70 -6.04 14.93
C SER A 125 8.93 -5.60 13.48
N LYS A 126 9.80 -4.60 13.25
CA LYS A 126 10.19 -4.14 11.90
C LYS A 126 10.43 -5.35 11.00
N PRO A 127 9.70 -5.49 9.88
CA PRO A 127 9.90 -6.61 8.97
C PRO A 127 11.37 -6.60 8.53
N LYS A 128 12.06 -7.70 8.81
CA LYS A 128 13.41 -7.91 8.29
C LYS A 128 13.28 -7.90 6.77
N PRO A 129 14.08 -7.11 6.03
CA PRO A 129 14.07 -7.17 4.58
C PRO A 129 14.14 -8.64 4.18
N PRO A 130 13.35 -9.10 3.18
CA PRO A 130 13.44 -10.49 2.76
C PRO A 130 14.92 -10.76 2.53
N ALA A 131 15.45 -11.77 3.24
CA ALA A 131 16.80 -12.23 2.97
C ALA A 131 16.77 -12.60 1.49
N ILE A 132 17.29 -11.73 0.63
CA ILE A 132 17.54 -12.06 -0.76
C ILE A 132 18.27 -13.39 -0.64
N PRO A 133 17.73 -14.52 -1.14
CA PRO A 133 18.49 -15.74 -1.18
C PRO A 133 19.79 -15.34 -1.86
N LEU A 134 20.90 -15.39 -1.14
CA LEU A 134 22.22 -15.14 -1.70
C LEU A 134 22.31 -16.12 -2.87
N ALA A 135 21.97 -15.64 -4.07
CA ALA A 135 22.14 -16.42 -5.26
C ALA A 135 23.61 -16.86 -5.21
N PRO A 136 23.91 -18.16 -5.31
CA PRO A 136 25.28 -18.63 -5.17
C PRO A 136 26.13 -17.79 -6.09
N ARG A 137 27.09 -17.08 -5.50
CA ARG A 137 28.01 -16.19 -6.17
C ARG A 137 28.78 -17.09 -7.14
N LYS A 138 28.31 -17.21 -8.38
CA LYS A 138 29.00 -17.98 -9.41
C LYS A 138 30.35 -17.30 -9.58
N SER A 139 31.38 -17.93 -9.04
CA SER A 139 32.77 -17.63 -9.34
C SER A 139 32.91 -17.60 -10.87
N SER A 140 33.46 -16.49 -11.35
CA SER A 140 33.80 -16.21 -12.74
C SER A 140 34.35 -17.41 -13.51
N ALA A 141 33.56 -17.96 -14.42
CA ALA A 141 34.01 -18.59 -15.66
C ALA A 141 32.82 -18.78 -16.61
N ASN A 142 32.95 -18.31 -17.84
CA ASN A 142 32.00 -18.40 -18.97
C ASN A 142 30.75 -17.51 -18.94
N GLN A 143 30.93 -16.26 -19.37
CA GLN A 143 29.90 -15.51 -20.08
C GLN A 143 29.85 -15.99 -21.55
N GLN A 144 28.97 -16.94 -21.88
CA GLN A 144 28.42 -17.03 -23.23
C GLN A 144 27.16 -17.90 -23.23
N SER A 145 26.13 -17.41 -23.93
CA SER A 145 24.81 -18.01 -24.20
C SER A 145 23.66 -17.75 -23.20
N TYR A 146 23.16 -16.51 -23.17
CA TYR A 146 21.70 -16.29 -23.12
C TYR A 146 21.31 -14.97 -23.79
N ILE A 147 21.61 -14.86 -25.09
CA ILE A 147 20.86 -13.97 -25.98
C ILE A 147 20.37 -14.84 -27.13
N MET A 148 19.18 -15.41 -26.97
CA MET A 148 18.45 -16.08 -28.02
C MET A 148 16.97 -15.79 -27.80
N ARG A 149 16.54 -14.59 -28.22
CA ARG A 149 15.22 -14.33 -28.83
C ARG A 149 15.10 -12.86 -29.23
N ALA A 150 15.91 -12.46 -30.18
CA ALA A 150 15.51 -11.44 -31.14
C ALA A 150 16.25 -11.74 -32.45
N THR A 151 15.46 -11.98 -33.49
CA THR A 151 15.83 -11.88 -34.91
C THR A 151 16.90 -12.83 -35.46
N SER A 152 16.49 -13.76 -36.32
CA SER A 152 17.18 -13.93 -37.61
C SER A 152 16.32 -14.69 -38.62
N ALA A 153 15.95 -13.95 -39.66
CA ALA A 153 15.67 -14.50 -40.97
C ALA A 153 16.98 -14.97 -41.64
N THR A 154 16.82 -15.95 -42.54
CA THR A 154 17.61 -16.14 -43.78
C THR A 154 18.85 -17.07 -43.77
N SER A 155 18.57 -18.31 -44.18
CA SER A 155 19.22 -19.07 -45.28
C SER A 155 20.51 -19.91 -45.11
N LYS A 156 20.46 -21.04 -45.85
CA LYS A 156 21.51 -21.80 -46.55
C LYS A 156 22.40 -22.75 -45.71
N MET A 157 22.20 -24.08 -45.87
CA MET A 157 22.92 -25.01 -46.79
C MET A 157 24.13 -25.68 -46.08
N MET A 158 24.53 -26.96 -46.22
CA MET A 158 24.27 -28.09 -47.12
C MET A 158 24.55 -29.44 -46.41
N SER A 159 24.06 -30.54 -47.04
CA SER A 159 24.66 -31.90 -47.14
C SER A 159 24.71 -32.78 -45.87
N SER A 160 24.50 -34.11 -45.92
CA SER A 160 24.81 -35.09 -46.96
C SER A 160 24.03 -36.41 -46.79
N SER A 161 23.88 -37.12 -47.92
CA SER A 161 23.91 -38.59 -48.08
C SER A 161 22.84 -39.50 -47.45
N SER A 162 21.90 -39.95 -48.29
CA SER A 162 21.85 -41.34 -48.83
C SER A 162 20.44 -41.96 -48.89
N ARG A 163 19.91 -42.04 -50.13
CA ARG A 163 19.35 -43.22 -50.81
C ARG A 163 18.31 -44.08 -50.07
N SER A 164 17.04 -44.04 -50.52
CA SER A 164 16.31 -45.20 -51.08
C SER A 164 14.93 -44.79 -51.59
N GLN A 165 14.37 -45.63 -52.45
CA GLN A 165 13.32 -45.39 -53.43
C GLN A 165 11.88 -45.41 -52.88
N SER A 166 10.97 -44.83 -53.68
CA SER A 166 9.80 -45.52 -54.29
C SER A 166 8.43 -44.89 -54.02
N SER A 167 7.67 -44.79 -55.11
CA SER A 167 6.19 -44.91 -55.26
C SER A 167 5.31 -43.89 -54.52
N SER A 168 4.68 -42.88 -55.17
CA SER A 168 3.52 -42.92 -56.09
C SER A 168 2.17 -42.65 -55.39
N PHE A 169 1.26 -41.93 -56.08
CA PHE A 169 -0.20 -41.81 -55.84
C PHE A 169 -0.66 -40.90 -54.67
N PHE A 170 -1.73 -40.09 -54.71
CA PHE A 170 -2.74 -39.72 -55.72
C PHE A 170 -3.48 -38.44 -55.24
N LYS A 171 -4.15 -37.76 -56.18
CA LYS A 171 -5.19 -36.70 -56.03
C LYS A 171 -6.17 -36.97 -54.85
N LYS A 172 -6.82 -35.98 -54.25
CA LYS A 172 -7.74 -35.00 -54.85
C LYS A 172 -8.19 -34.02 -53.77
#